data_AF-A0A948WYL5-F1
#
_entry.id   AF-A0A948WYL5-F1
#
_cell.length_a   1.000
_cell.length_b   1.000
_cell.length_c   1.000
_cell.angle_alpha   90.00
_cell.angle_beta   90.00
_cell.angle_gamma   90.00
#
_symmetry.space_group_name_H-M   'P 1'
#
loop_
_entity.id
_entity.type
_entity.pdbx_description
1 polymer ?
#
loop_
_entity_poly.entity_id
_entity_poly.type
_entity_poly.pdbx_seq_one_letter_code
_entity_poly.pdbx_strand_id
1 'polypeptide(L)' 'MTELEQRKAAQAFADKWLQQKGYEKGETHVFWMELLQNVLGVSQPSTIIKFEVPIQLADPDQGDADKHTSFIDAVIC' A
#
# COMPACT_ATOMS: atom_id res chain seq x y z
N MET A 1 -11.48 18.18 -2.14
CA MET A 1 -11.21 17.61 -3.48
C MET A 1 -12.54 17.31 -4.15
N THR A 2 -12.74 17.72 -5.41
CA THR A 2 -13.99 17.39 -6.13
C THR A 2 -13.79 16.11 -6.94
N GLU A 3 -14.89 15.45 -7.34
CA GLU A 3 -14.84 14.19 -8.10
C GLU A 3 -14.10 14.32 -9.44
N LEU A 4 -14.19 15.49 -10.07
CA LEU A 4 -13.47 15.80 -11.32
C LEU A 4 -11.95 15.92 -11.08
N GLU A 5 -11.56 16.57 -9.99
CA GLU A 5 -10.15 16.72 -9.61
C GLU A 5 -9.54 15.38 -9.22
N GLN A 6 -10.31 14.56 -8.50
CA GLN A 6 -9.91 13.20 -8.13
C GLN A 6 -9.67 12.31 -9.35
N ARG A 7 -10.56 12.34 -10.34
CA ARG A 7 -10.36 11.58 -11.59
C ARG A 7 -9.10 12.01 -12.33
N LYS A 8 -8.84 13.32 -12.41
CA LYS A 8 -7.62 13.85 -13.03
C LYS A 8 -6.36 13.40 -12.28
N ALA A 9 -6.39 13.49 -10.95
CA ALA A 9 -5.28 13.04 -10.11
C ALA A 9 -5.04 11.53 -10.23
N ALA A 10 -6.10 10.72 -10.27
CA ALA A 10 -6.01 9.28 -10.48
C ALA A 10 -5.39 8.93 -11.83
N GLN A 11 -5.74 9.67 -12.89
CA GLN A 11 -5.18 9.46 -14.22
C GLN A 11 -3.69 9.81 -14.25
N ALA A 12 -3.30 10.98 -13.73
CA ALA A 12 -1.91 11.38 -13.63
C ALA A 12 -1.07 10.43 -12.77
N PHE A 13 -1.66 9.91 -11.67
CA PHE A 13 -1.05 8.89 -10.84
C PHE A 13 -0.81 7.60 -11.64
N ALA A 14 -1.83 7.10 -12.35
CA ALA A 14 -1.71 5.89 -13.16
C ALA A 14 -0.63 6.04 -14.26
N ASP A 15 -0.63 7.15 -14.99
CA ASP A 15 0.39 7.44 -16.01
C ASP A 15 1.81 7.47 -15.42
N LYS A 16 2.00 8.12 -14.26
CA LYS A 16 3.29 8.16 -13.55
C LYS A 16 3.78 6.74 -13.23
N TRP A 17 2.94 5.91 -12.63
CA TRP A 17 3.33 4.56 -12.18
C TRP A 17 3.42 3.55 -13.32
N LEU A 18 2.67 3.74 -14.41
CA LEU A 18 2.81 2.95 -15.63
C LEU A 18 4.16 3.16 -16.33
N GLN A 19 4.73 4.37 -16.22
CA GLN A 19 6.03 4.72 -16.79
C GLN A 19 7.21 4.27 -15.89
N GLN A 20 7.00 4.19 -14.58
CA GLN A 20 8.01 3.85 -13.56
C GLN A 20 8.23 2.33 -13.37
N LYS A 21 8.18 1.51 -14.43
CA LYS A 21 8.28 0.02 -14.42
C LYS A 21 9.63 -0.56 -13.94
N GLY A 22 10.36 0.09 -13.03
CA GLY A 22 11.75 -0.22 -12.69
C GLY A 22 12.02 -0.78 -11.29
N TYR A 23 11.16 -0.54 -10.27
CA TYR A 23 11.57 -0.89 -8.90
C TYR A 23 10.41 -1.22 -7.94
N GLU A 24 9.88 -2.44 -8.02
CA GLU A 24 8.69 -2.90 -7.29
C GLU A 24 8.81 -2.98 -5.75
N LYS A 25 10.02 -2.92 -5.16
CA LYS A 25 10.19 -3.20 -3.72
C LYS A 25 10.51 -1.99 -2.83
N GLY A 26 11.18 -0.97 -3.38
CA GLY A 26 11.50 0.26 -2.64
C GLY A 26 10.38 1.29 -2.67
N GLU A 27 9.44 1.16 -3.60
CA GLU A 27 8.48 2.21 -3.91
C GLU A 27 7.07 1.93 -3.36
N THR A 28 6.82 0.78 -2.74
CA THR A 28 5.52 0.42 -2.14
C THR A 28 5.01 1.49 -1.16
N HIS A 29 5.90 1.97 -0.28
CA HIS A 29 5.56 3.04 0.66
C HIS A 29 5.17 4.35 -0.06
N VAL A 30 5.95 4.73 -1.08
CA VAL A 30 5.71 5.95 -1.87
C VAL A 30 4.40 5.84 -2.65
N PHE A 31 4.13 4.67 -3.24
CA PHE A 31 2.90 4.37 -3.96
C PHE A 31 1.66 4.65 -3.12
N TRP A 32 1.58 4.03 -1.94
CA TRP A 32 0.41 4.18 -1.07
C TRP A 32 0.28 5.59 -0.51
N MET A 33 1.39 6.24 -0.16
CA MET A 33 1.39 7.62 0.34
C MET A 33 0.92 8.61 -0.71
N GLU A 34 1.37 8.47 -1.97
CA GLU A 34 0.93 9.31 -3.08
C GLU A 34 -0.52 9.03 -3.47
N LEU A 35 -0.96 7.78 -3.47
CA LEU A 35 -2.36 7.44 -3.74
C LEU A 35 -3.28 8.09 -2.70
N LEU A 36 -2.96 7.92 -1.41
CA LEU A 36 -3.81 8.41 -0.32
C LEU A 36 -3.83 9.95 -0.28
N GLN A 37 -2.69 10.61 -0.44
CA GLN A 37 -2.65 12.08 -0.45
C GLN A 37 -3.18 12.68 -1.75
N ASN A 38 -2.61 12.28 -2.88
CA ASN A 38 -2.79 12.99 -4.15
C ASN A 38 -4.09 12.59 -4.85
N VAL A 39 -4.58 11.36 -4.64
CA VAL A 39 -5.80 10.85 -5.27
C VAL A 39 -6.98 10.80 -4.30
N LEU A 40 -6.77 10.35 -3.06
CA LEU A 40 -7.85 10.26 -2.07
C LEU A 40 -7.98 11.50 -1.20
N GLY A 41 -7.03 12.45 -1.28
CA GLY A 41 -7.10 13.72 -0.54
C GLY A 41 -6.89 13.58 0.97
N VAL A 42 -6.31 12.46 1.43
CA VAL A 42 -6.02 12.22 2.84
C VAL A 42 -4.86 13.11 3.27
N SER A 43 -5.10 14.02 4.21
CA SER A 43 -4.07 14.99 4.65
C SER A 43 -2.92 14.34 5.43
N GLN A 44 -3.18 13.26 6.15
CA GLN A 44 -2.17 12.55 6.96
C GLN A 44 -2.29 11.04 6.80
N PRO A 45 -1.90 10.48 5.64
CA PRO A 45 -2.05 9.04 5.36
C PRO A 45 -1.30 8.17 6.37
N SER A 46 -0.17 8.63 6.90
CA SER A 46 0.61 7.93 7.94
C SER A 46 -0.16 7.63 9.23
N THR A 47 -1.28 8.32 9.49
CA THR A 47 -2.13 8.07 10.66
C THR A 47 -3.11 6.91 10.45
N ILE A 48 -3.42 6.60 9.19
CA ILE A 48 -4.42 5.61 8.80
C ILE A 48 -3.83 4.40 8.08
N ILE A 49 -2.57 4.44 7.64
CA ILE A 49 -1.90 3.33 6.98
C ILE A 49 -0.78 2.77 7.85
N LYS A 50 -0.67 1.43 7.88
CA LYS A 50 0.42 0.70 8.52
C LYS A 50 1.09 -0.18 7.50
N PHE A 51 2.42 -0.16 7.46
CA PHE A 51 3.23 -0.97 6.55
C PHE A 51 3.92 -2.10 7.32
N GLU A 52 4.29 -3.15 6.58
CA GLU A 52 5.03 -4.31 7.10
C GLU A 52 4.40 -4.90 8.36
N VAL A 53 3.07 -5.05 8.36
CA VAL A 53 2.35 -5.58 9.52
C VAL A 53 2.58 -7.10 9.58
N PRO A 54 3.16 -7.64 10.68
CA PRO A 54 3.43 -9.06 10.78
C PRO A 54 2.11 -9.83 10.98
N ILE A 55 1.95 -10.91 10.23
CA ILE A 55 0.89 -11.89 10.40
C ILE A 55 1.50 -13.26 10.68
N GLN A 56 1.05 -13.89 11.77
CA GLN A 56 1.40 -15.28 12.05
C GLN A 56 0.44 -16.16 11.29
N LEU A 57 0.97 -16.84 10.27
CA LEU A 57 0.25 -17.89 9.59
C LEU A 57 0.44 -19.17 10.40
N ALA A 58 -0.62 -19.60 11.07
CA ALA A 58 -0.67 -20.93 11.65
C ALA A 58 -1.04 -21.88 10.51
N ASP A 59 -0.06 -22.63 10.02
CA ASP A 59 -0.32 -23.69 9.06
C ASP A 59 -0.98 -24.86 9.81
N PRO A 60 -2.23 -25.24 9.50
CA PRO A 60 -2.95 -26.24 10.28
C PRO A 60 -2.40 -27.67 10.09
N ASP A 61 -1.55 -27.89 9.07
CA ASP A 61 -1.05 -29.21 8.68
C ASP A 61 0.39 -29.48 9.18
N GLN A 62 1.15 -28.44 9.54
CA GLN A 62 2.49 -28.57 10.14
C GLN A 62 2.44 -28.37 11.66
N GLY A 63 2.53 -29.46 12.41
CA GLY A 63 2.54 -29.42 13.87
C GLY A 63 3.68 -28.57 14.44
N ASP A 64 3.33 -27.63 15.33
CA ASP A 64 4.07 -26.82 16.33
C ASP A 64 5.48 -26.23 16.01
N ALA A 65 6.17 -26.67 14.96
CA ALA A 65 7.60 -26.42 14.78
C ALA A 65 7.95 -25.21 13.89
N ASP A 66 7.05 -24.75 13.00
CA ASP A 66 7.38 -23.69 12.04
C ASP A 66 6.24 -22.68 11.88
N LYS A 67 6.19 -21.68 12.77
CA LYS A 67 5.30 -20.52 12.61
C LYS A 67 5.91 -19.57 11.58
N HIS A 68 5.45 -19.64 10.33
CA HIS A 68 5.86 -18.70 9.30
C HIS A 68 5.26 -17.31 9.58
N THR A 69 6.13 -16.31 9.78
CA THR A 69 5.72 -14.91 9.90
C THR A 69 5.83 -14.25 8.53
N SER A 70 4.70 -13.91 7.94
CA SER A 70 4.65 -13.08 6.73
C SER A 70 4.36 -11.63 7.11
N PHE A 71 4.63 -10.70 6.19
CA PHE A 71 4.38 -9.27 6.39
C PHE A 71 3.40 -8.77 5.33
N ILE A 72 2.39 -8.03 5.76
CA ILE A 72 1.47 -7.35 4.85
C ILE A 72 2.13 -6.05 4.41
N ASP A 73 2.17 -5.80 3.10
CA ASP A 73 2.75 -4.59 2.53
C ASP A 73 2.11 -3.32 3.10
N ALA A 74 0.78 -3.22 3.08
CA ALA A 74 0.05 -2.10 3.67
C ALA A 74 -1.35 -2.47 4.14
N VAL A 75 -1.77 -1.93 5.29
CA VAL A 75 -3.12 -2.02 5.85
C VAL A 75 -3.63 -0.62 6.15
N ILE A 76 -4.83 -0.29 5.65
CA ILE A 76 -5.53 0.94 5.97
C ILE A 76 -6.50 0.66 7.13
N CYS A 77 -6.39 1.41 8.22
CA CYS A 77 -7.13 1.27 9.47
C CYS A 77 -8.15 2.38 9.68
#